data_AF-A0A944Y7J1-F1
#
_entry.id   AF-A0A944Y7J1-F1
#
_cell.length_a   1.000
_cell.length_b   1.000
_cell.length_c   1.000
_cell.angle_alpha   90.00
_cell.angle_beta   90.00
_cell.angle_gamma   90.00
#
_symmetry.space_group_name_H-M   'P 1'
#
loop_
_entity.id
_entity.type
_entity.pdbx_description
1 polymer ?
#
loop_
_entity_poly.entity_id
_entity_poly.type
_entity_poly.pdbx_seq_one_letter_code
_entity_poly.pdbx_strand_id
1 'polypeptide(L)'
;MSILEAGIGVGGHCIAVDPWFITSEFPEMTQLIQTARKVNLGKTSWVISQITQSAEMLAEQLGRKPKVALFGLAYKPNVADLRESPAVEIA
;
A
#
# COMPACT_ATOMS: atom_id res chain seq x y z
N MET A 1 15.42 14.17 -13.90
CA MET A 1 15.13 13.32 -12.74
C MET A 1 13.69 12.83 -12.88
N SER A 2 13.46 11.53 -12.96
CA SER A 2 12.10 10.96 -12.95
C SER A 2 11.78 10.57 -11.50
N ILE A 3 10.70 11.13 -10.96
CA ILE A 3 10.14 10.73 -9.66
C ILE A 3 8.92 9.85 -9.96
N LEU A 4 8.85 8.68 -9.31
CA LEU A 4 7.71 7.76 -9.45
C LEU A 4 6.49 8.29 -8.69
N GLU A 5 5.31 7.82 -9.08
CA GLU A 5 4.06 8.21 -8.45
C GLU A 5 3.84 7.48 -7.12
N ALA A 6 3.35 8.22 -6.12
CA ALA A 6 2.98 7.66 -4.83
C ALA A 6 1.64 6.91 -4.93
N GLY A 7 1.52 5.79 -4.23
CA GLY A 7 0.31 4.97 -4.20
C GLY A 7 -0.08 4.52 -2.79
N ILE A 8 -1.13 3.70 -2.74
CA ILE A 8 -1.66 3.10 -1.51
C ILE A 8 -0.80 1.96 -0.95
N GLY A 9 0.21 1.54 -1.72
CA GLY A 9 1.10 0.43 -1.43
C GLY A 9 1.78 -0.02 -2.72
N VAL A 10 2.54 -1.10 -2.65
CA VAL A 10 3.17 -1.72 -3.81
C VAL A 10 2.65 -3.15 -3.92
N GLY A 11 1.99 -3.46 -5.04
CA GLY A 11 1.48 -4.79 -5.33
C GLY A 11 2.15 -5.45 -6.54
N GLY A 12 1.66 -6.63 -6.91
CA GLY A 12 2.22 -7.46 -7.98
C GLY A 12 3.53 -8.16 -7.59
N HIS A 13 4.00 -9.08 -8.44
CA HIS A 13 5.09 -9.97 -8.07
C HIS A 13 6.47 -9.31 -8.16
N CYS A 14 6.75 -8.53 -9.22
CA CYS A 14 8.12 -8.08 -9.48
C CYS A 14 8.66 -7.12 -8.40
N ILE A 15 7.95 -6.04 -8.08
CA ILE A 15 8.49 -5.01 -7.16
C ILE A 15 8.36 -5.43 -5.68
N ALA A 16 7.33 -6.21 -5.34
CA ALA A 16 7.12 -6.66 -3.96
C ALA A 16 8.08 -7.82 -3.58
N VAL A 17 8.37 -8.73 -4.52
CA VAL A 17 9.08 -9.99 -4.26
C VAL A 17 10.56 -9.92 -4.67
N ASP A 18 10.89 -9.48 -5.89
CA ASP A 18 12.24 -9.60 -6.45
C ASP A 18 13.36 -8.97 -5.59
N PRO A 19 13.14 -7.84 -4.89
CA PRO A 19 14.16 -7.27 -4.02
C PRO A 19 14.58 -8.17 -2.84
N TRP A 20 13.77 -9.17 -2.45
CA TRP A 20 14.15 -10.14 -1.41
C TRP A 20 15.43 -10.88 -1.77
N PHE A 21 15.56 -11.35 -3.02
CA PHE A 21 16.69 -12.15 -3.46
C PHE A 21 18.02 -11.41 -3.23
N ILE A 22 18.10 -10.16 -3.68
CA ILE A 22 19.30 -9.32 -3.54
C ILE A 22 19.59 -8.99 -2.07
N THR A 23 18.56 -8.63 -1.29
CA THR A 23 18.76 -8.28 0.13
C THR A 23 19.15 -9.47 1.00
N SER A 24 18.73 -10.69 0.62
CA SER A 24 19.07 -11.91 1.35
C SER A 24 20.50 -12.36 1.11
N GLU A 25 21.03 -12.16 -0.09
CA GLU A 25 22.41 -12.51 -0.44
C GLU A 25 23.41 -11.46 0.06
N PHE A 26 23.04 -10.18 0.07
CA PHE A 26 23.95 -9.08 0.45
C PHE A 26 23.32 -8.13 1.49
N PRO A 27 23.01 -8.60 2.70
CA PRO A 27 22.25 -7.82 3.68
C PRO A 27 22.97 -6.54 4.12
N GLU A 28 24.30 -6.55 4.24
CA GLU A 28 25.07 -5.38 4.68
C GLU A 28 25.22 -4.30 3.59
N MET A 29 25.16 -4.69 2.32
CA MET A 29 25.34 -3.79 1.17
C MET A 29 24.02 -3.20 0.64
N THR A 30 22.88 -3.67 1.15
CA THR A 30 21.55 -3.39 0.55
C THR A 30 20.63 -2.56 1.45
N GLN A 31 21.18 -1.80 2.40
CA GLN A 31 20.42 -1.00 3.37
C GLN A 31 19.39 -0.06 2.73
N LEU A 32 19.72 0.55 1.58
CA LEU A 32 18.79 1.43 0.85
C LEU A 32 17.56 0.67 0.35
N ILE A 33 17.78 -0.50 -0.26
CA ILE A 33 16.71 -1.37 -0.76
C ILE A 33 15.83 -1.84 0.40
N GLN A 34 16.44 -2.30 1.51
CA GLN A 34 15.71 -2.72 2.69
C GLN A 34 14.84 -1.60 3.28
N THR A 35 15.38 -0.38 3.35
CA THR A 35 14.65 0.79 3.83
C THR A 35 13.47 1.12 2.93
N ALA A 36 13.67 1.15 1.61
CA ALA A 36 12.60 1.39 0.64
C ALA A 36 11.47 0.36 0.78
N ARG A 37 11.81 -0.92 0.98
CA ARG A 37 10.83 -1.99 1.20
C ARG A 37 10.06 -1.81 2.50
N LYS A 38 10.75 -1.49 3.60
CA LYS A 38 10.09 -1.23 4.89
C LYS A 38 9.08 -0.09 4.79
N VAL A 39 9.43 0.98 4.07
CA VAL A 39 8.53 2.11 3.81
C VAL A 39 7.34 1.66 2.96
N ASN A 40 7.57 0.91 1.89
CA ASN A 40 6.49 0.46 0.99
C ASN A 40 5.53 -0.52 1.66
N LEU A 41 6.04 -1.47 2.46
CA LEU A 41 5.23 -2.44 3.21
C LEU A 41 4.38 -1.76 4.29
N GLY A 42 4.89 -0.71 4.92
CA GLY A 42 4.12 0.06 5.92
C GLY A 42 3.07 1.00 5.32
N LYS A 43 3.07 1.20 3.99
CA LYS A 43 2.22 2.21 3.35
C LYS A 43 0.74 1.85 3.42
N THR A 44 0.38 0.59 3.20
CA THR A 44 -1.01 0.12 3.21
C THR A 44 -1.65 0.35 4.58
N SER A 45 -0.98 -0.10 5.66
CA SER A 45 -1.46 0.10 7.04
C SER A 45 -1.58 1.59 7.41
N TRP A 46 -0.63 2.42 6.94
CA TRP A 46 -0.72 3.86 7.10
C TRP A 46 -1.98 4.42 6.43
N VAL A 47 -2.27 4.03 5.18
CA VAL A 47 -3.49 4.46 4.47
C VAL A 47 -4.76 4.04 5.22
N ILE A 48 -4.83 2.80 5.71
CA ILE A 48 -5.96 2.30 6.51
C ILE A 48 -6.17 3.20 7.74
N SER A 49 -5.10 3.55 8.47
CA SER A 49 -5.21 4.43 9.64
C SER A 49 -5.78 5.81 9.30
N GLN A 50 -5.40 6.38 8.15
CA GLN A 50 -5.89 7.68 7.70
C GLN A 50 -7.38 7.61 7.33
N ILE A 51 -7.81 6.54 6.65
CA ILE A 51 -9.22 6.32 6.30
C ILE A 51 -10.05 6.17 7.57
N THR A 52 -9.61 5.34 8.51
CA THR A 52 -10.29 5.11 9.79
C THR A 52 -10.45 6.40 10.59
N GLN A 53 -9.37 7.16 10.76
CA GLN A 53 -9.41 8.45 11.46
C GLN A 53 -10.41 9.43 10.79
N SER A 54 -10.39 9.51 9.46
CA SER A 54 -11.32 10.37 8.72
C SER A 54 -12.77 9.92 8.87
N ALA A 55 -13.02 8.60 8.88
CA ALA A 55 -14.35 8.04 9.05
C ALA A 55 -14.88 8.24 10.48
N GLU A 56 -14.02 8.16 11.50
CA GLU A 56 -14.36 8.44 12.90
C GLU A 56 -14.76 9.90 13.09
N MET A 57 -13.95 10.84 12.59
CA MET A 57 -14.27 12.27 12.63
C MET A 57 -15.62 12.57 11.95
N LEU A 58 -15.88 11.94 10.81
CA LEU A 58 -17.16 12.10 10.11
C LEU A 58 -18.32 11.45 10.87
N ALA A 59 -18.08 10.34 11.57
CA ALA A 59 -19.10 9.68 12.38
C ALA A 59 -19.57 10.55 13.54
N GLU A 60 -18.64 11.25 14.21
CA GLU A 60 -18.93 12.21 15.28
C GLU A 60 -19.77 13.37 14.76
N GLN A 61 -19.43 13.91 13.58
CA GLN A 61 -20.17 15.01 12.96
C GLN A 61 -21.58 14.62 12.52
N LEU A 62 -21.76 13.40 12.02
CA LEU A 62 -23.05 12.92 11.51
C LEU A 62 -23.92 12.27 12.58
N GLY A 63 -23.37 11.97 13.77
CA GLY A 63 -24.03 11.17 14.80
C GLY A 63 -24.32 9.71 14.38
N ARG A 64 -23.65 9.22 13.33
CA ARG A 64 -23.81 7.85 12.80
C ARG A 64 -22.58 7.43 12.01
N LYS A 65 -22.34 6.12 11.92
CA LYS A 65 -21.24 5.58 11.10
C LYS A 65 -21.42 5.95 9.61
N PRO A 66 -20.40 6.51 8.95
CA PRO A 66 -20.43 6.74 7.51
C PRO A 66 -20.28 5.42 6.75
N LYS A 67 -20.73 5.43 5.48
CA LYS A 67 -20.44 4.33 4.54
C LYS A 67 -19.24 4.75 3.69
N VAL A 68 -18.24 3.88 3.59
CA VAL A 68 -17.06 4.08 2.75
C VAL A 68 -17.26 3.27 1.46
N ALA A 69 -17.16 3.93 0.32
CA ALA A 69 -17.20 3.28 -0.99
C ALA A 69 -15.77 3.14 -1.52
N LEU A 70 -15.40 1.92 -1.92
CA LEU A 70 -14.07 1.59 -2.45
C LEU A 70 -14.14 1.51 -3.97
N PHE A 71 -13.35 2.33 -4.66
CA PHE A 71 -13.27 2.35 -6.12
C PHE A 71 -11.93 1.80 -6.59
N GLY A 72 -11.95 0.58 -7.13
CA GLY A 72 -10.76 -0.10 -7.65
C GLY A 72 -10.18 -1.10 -6.66
N LEU A 73 -10.08 -2.36 -7.10
CA LEU A 73 -9.49 -3.46 -6.33
C LEU A 73 -8.23 -4.04 -6.97
N ALA A 74 -8.03 -3.84 -8.28
CA ALA A 74 -6.85 -4.33 -8.98
C ALA A 74 -5.58 -3.54 -8.59
N TYR A 75 -4.42 -4.20 -8.62
CA TYR A 75 -3.15 -3.59 -8.20
C TYR A 75 -2.62 -2.53 -9.19
N LYS A 76 -3.17 -2.46 -10.41
CA LYS A 76 -2.77 -1.54 -11.48
C LYS A 76 -3.98 -1.11 -12.32
N PRO A 77 -3.97 0.07 -12.97
CA PRO A 77 -5.01 0.45 -13.93
C PRO A 77 -5.17 -0.57 -15.07
N ASN A 78 -6.42 -0.77 -15.49
CA ASN A 78 -6.81 -1.54 -16.68
C ASN A 78 -6.46 -3.04 -16.63
N VAL A 79 -6.30 -3.63 -15.45
CA VAL A 79 -6.17 -5.09 -15.28
C VAL A 79 -7.21 -5.62 -14.29
N ALA A 80 -7.53 -6.91 -14.38
CA ALA A 80 -8.44 -7.60 -13.46
C ALA A 80 -7.70 -8.35 -12.34
N ASP A 81 -6.36 -8.24 -12.27
CA ASP A 81 -5.55 -8.98 -11.33
C ASP A 81 -5.55 -8.32 -9.94
N LEU A 82 -5.98 -9.10 -8.95
CA LEU A 82 -6.10 -8.70 -7.55
C LEU A 82 -4.95 -9.22 -6.68
N ARG A 83 -4.08 -10.08 -7.23
CA ARG A 83 -3.00 -10.70 -6.46
C ARG A 83 -2.05 -9.64 -5.93
N GLU A 84 -1.73 -9.74 -4.64
CA GLU A 84 -0.88 -8.79 -3.92
C GLU A 84 -1.40 -7.33 -4.02
N SER A 85 -2.69 -7.12 -4.28
CA SER A 85 -3.23 -5.77 -4.40
C SER A 85 -3.42 -5.14 -3.01
N PRO A 86 -2.79 -3.99 -2.72
CA PRO A 86 -3.00 -3.28 -1.46
C PRO A 86 -4.45 -2.81 -1.30
N ALA A 87 -5.19 -2.64 -2.40
CA ALA A 87 -6.60 -2.25 -2.35
C ALA A 87 -7.50 -3.35 -1.75
N VAL A 88 -7.09 -4.63 -1.83
CA VAL A 88 -7.82 -5.75 -1.23
C VAL A 88 -7.64 -5.75 0.29
N GLU A 89 -6.47 -5.40 0.79
CA GLU A 89 -6.21 -5.29 2.24
C GLU A 89 -6.92 -4.08 2.87
N ILE A 90 -7.13 -3.01 2.09
CA ILE A 90 -7.85 -1.81 2.54
C ILE A 90 -9.38 -2.06 2.65
N ALA A 91 -9.91 -3.00 1.88
CA ALA A 91 -11.35 -3.27 1.76
C ALA A 91 -11.92 -4.07 2.93
#